data_AF-A0A6J2KEP7-F1
#
_entry.id   AF-A0A6J2KEP7-F1
#
_cell.length_a   1.000
_cell.length_b   1.000
_cell.length_c   1.000
_cell.angle_alpha   90.00
_cell.angle_beta   90.00
_cell.angle_gamma   90.00
#
_symmetry.space_group_name_H-M   'P 1'
#
loop_
_entity.id
_entity.type
_entity.pdbx_description
1 polymer ?
#
loop_
_entity_poly.entity_id
_entity_poly.type
_entity_poly.pdbx_seq_one_letter_code
_entity_poly.pdbx_strand_id
1 'polypeptide(L)'
;MSLKWSLGIIPYYVDPESYDKIIENRIRLAMKTIEKSSCLNFERLNSKPADKNLSWLHFTNPQKERDCTHQLQVREYEEVIVTLGFECMLHTNIMHSLLHALGFNDEVTHPHRDKYIRILWENMQPKYRPLFLMQTANEPNRPVVEYDPQSVMHFHDRAFSVNGEATIAPLIPGMIIRSGDKLSQLDKMKLKLYFTHECNKRTVEELIDACRNILLENTVAGRQQDKNNSTYNRATDEDDTEKDSGKYESEQADESDYTNRGDQYADNISTKVKGDIQSKKGNSYLTQKFINKSLKKEGIK
;
A
#
# COMPACT_ATOMS: atom_id res chain seq x y z
N MET A 1 19.32 7.00 -12.51
CA MET A 1 20.16 7.41 -11.36
C MET A 1 19.93 6.38 -10.27
N SER A 2 20.97 5.78 -9.70
CA SER A 2 20.82 4.62 -8.80
C SER A 2 20.97 5.06 -7.34
N LEU A 3 19.85 5.29 -6.66
CA LEU A 3 19.81 5.53 -5.21
C LEU A 3 20.53 4.37 -4.49
N LYS A 4 21.46 4.68 -3.59
CA LYS A 4 22.31 3.68 -2.92
C LYS A 4 21.88 3.46 -1.47
N TRP A 5 20.91 2.57 -1.30
CA TRP A 5 20.54 1.99 0.00
C TRP A 5 21.61 1.01 0.48
N SER A 6 22.78 1.53 0.86
CA SER A 6 23.95 0.77 1.29
C SER A 6 23.59 -0.16 2.46
N LEU A 7 24.11 -1.39 2.43
CA LEU A 7 23.78 -2.44 3.40
C LEU A 7 22.27 -2.76 3.48
N GLY A 8 21.43 -2.27 2.55
CA GLY A 8 19.97 -2.33 2.69
C GLY A 8 19.44 -1.55 3.91
N ILE A 9 20.14 -0.51 4.34
CA ILE A 9 19.71 0.42 5.39
C ILE A 9 19.09 1.65 4.73
N ILE A 10 17.93 2.07 5.23
CA ILE A 10 17.19 3.24 4.76
C ILE A 10 17.02 4.21 5.93
N PRO A 11 17.92 5.19 6.09
CA PRO A 11 17.72 6.29 7.02
C PRO A 11 16.49 7.08 6.62
N TYR A 12 15.64 7.46 7.57
CA TYR A 12 14.46 8.26 7.31
C TYR A 12 14.18 9.29 8.39
N TYR A 13 13.67 10.46 7.98
CA TYR A 13 13.19 11.51 8.86
C TYR A 13 11.74 11.86 8.51
N VAL A 14 10.90 12.05 9.53
CA VAL A 14 9.52 12.49 9.38
C VAL A 14 9.39 13.89 9.96
N ASP A 15 8.95 14.83 9.14
CA ASP A 15 8.86 16.24 9.49
C ASP A 15 7.68 16.50 10.44
N PRO A 16 7.92 16.88 11.71
CA PRO A 16 6.87 17.05 12.71
C PRO A 16 5.99 18.29 12.45
N GLU A 17 6.41 19.22 11.58
CA GLU A 17 5.56 20.34 11.15
C GLU A 17 4.50 19.88 10.12
N SER A 18 4.74 18.75 9.45
CA SER A 18 3.86 18.18 8.43
C SER A 18 2.97 17.06 8.96
N TYR A 19 3.51 16.22 9.85
CA TYR A 19 2.87 14.99 10.29
C TYR A 19 2.94 14.83 11.81
N ASP A 20 1.79 14.53 12.41
CA ASP A 20 1.71 14.19 13.84
C ASP A 20 2.24 12.77 14.12
N LYS A 21 2.26 12.40 15.41
CA LYS A 21 2.73 11.08 15.82
C LYS A 21 1.84 9.93 15.34
N ILE A 22 0.57 10.18 15.05
CA ILE A 22 -0.37 9.16 14.53
C ILE A 22 0.00 8.83 13.09
N ILE A 23 0.26 9.83 12.25
CA ILE A 23 0.75 9.66 10.89
C ILE A 23 2.15 9.05 10.88
N GLU A 24 3.08 9.53 11.72
CA GLU A 24 4.42 8.94 11.85
C GLU A 24 4.35 7.43 12.17
N ASN A 25 3.45 7.03 13.07
CA ASN A 25 3.22 5.63 13.42
C ASN A 25 2.64 4.81 12.25
N ARG A 26 1.78 5.40 11.40
CA ARG A 26 1.28 4.74 10.18
C ARG A 26 2.40 4.54 9.15
N ILE A 27 3.29 5.52 9.00
CA ILE A 27 4.48 5.43 8.15
C ILE A 27 5.41 4.32 8.66
N ARG A 28 5.73 4.30 9.96
CA ARG A 28 6.53 3.23 10.60
C ARG A 28 5.88 1.86 10.47
N LEU A 29 4.54 1.76 10.51
CA LEU A 29 3.84 0.49 10.32
C LEU A 29 4.00 -0.06 8.88
N ALA A 30 3.92 0.82 7.86
CA ALA A 30 4.17 0.42 6.47
C ALA A 30 5.63 -0.01 6.25
N MET A 31 6.59 0.72 6.83
CA MET A 31 8.01 0.31 6.87
C MET A 31 8.18 -1.08 7.50
N LYS A 32 7.58 -1.34 8.67
CA LYS A 32 7.60 -2.67 9.34
C LYS A 32 7.05 -3.80 8.47
N THR A 33 6.12 -3.53 7.55
CA THR A 33 5.60 -4.53 6.60
C THR A 33 6.62 -4.86 5.50
N ILE A 34 7.40 -3.88 5.05
CA ILE A 34 8.50 -4.07 4.09
C ILE A 34 9.69 -4.77 4.77
N GLU A 35 10.06 -4.38 6.00
CA GLU A 35 11.12 -5.02 6.82
C GLU A 35 10.82 -6.53 6.98
N LYS A 36 9.61 -6.89 7.43
CA LYS A 36 9.16 -8.29 7.57
C LYS A 36 9.16 -9.09 6.26
N SER A 37 9.16 -8.41 5.12
CA SER A 37 9.05 -9.03 3.79
C SER A 37 10.37 -9.10 3.02
N SER A 38 11.43 -8.47 3.54
CA SER A 38 12.71 -8.26 2.84
C SER A 38 13.88 -8.39 3.82
N CYS A 39 15.05 -7.87 3.44
CA CYS A 39 16.20 -7.72 4.33
C CYS A 39 16.41 -6.26 4.77
N LEU A 40 15.55 -5.33 4.32
CA LEU A 40 15.69 -3.90 4.55
C LEU A 40 15.51 -3.52 6.03
N ASN A 41 16.19 -2.45 6.45
CA ASN A 41 16.05 -1.86 7.78
C ASN A 41 15.76 -0.35 7.63
N PHE A 42 14.67 0.16 8.22
CA PHE A 42 14.38 1.60 8.22
C PHE A 42 14.83 2.24 9.54
N GLU A 43 15.82 3.13 9.47
CA GLU A 43 16.45 3.74 10.64
C GLU A 43 15.96 5.17 10.84
N ARG A 44 15.30 5.42 11.97
CA ARG A 44 14.70 6.72 12.27
C ARG A 44 15.77 7.74 12.67
N LEU A 45 15.92 8.78 11.86
CA LEU A 45 16.72 9.95 12.18
C LEU A 45 15.92 10.90 13.10
N ASN A 46 16.61 11.51 14.06
CA ASN A 46 16.02 12.50 14.98
C ASN A 46 16.01 13.93 14.39
N SER A 47 16.82 14.18 13.37
CA SER A 47 16.93 15.44 12.64
C SER A 47 17.28 15.16 11.18
N LYS A 48 17.10 16.15 10.29
CA LYS A 48 17.63 16.10 8.93
C LYS A 48 19.17 15.94 9.00
N PRO A 49 19.79 15.04 8.21
CA PRO A 49 21.23 14.81 8.26
C PRO A 49 22.00 15.99 7.66
N ALA A 50 23.19 16.25 8.20
CA ALA A 50 24.13 17.24 7.66
C ALA A 50 25.16 16.62 6.68
N ASP A 51 25.31 15.29 6.68
CA ASP A 51 26.17 14.58 5.73
C ASP A 51 25.55 14.61 4.33
N LYS A 52 26.37 15.04 3.37
CA LYS A 52 26.02 15.21 1.96
C LYS A 52 26.18 13.94 1.13
N ASN A 53 26.69 12.86 1.71
CA ASN A 53 26.92 11.57 1.05
C ASN A 53 25.93 10.48 1.48
N LEU A 54 24.99 10.80 2.38
CA LEU A 54 24.00 9.87 2.91
C LEU A 54 22.73 9.91 2.06
N SER A 55 22.31 8.78 1.48
CA SER A 55 20.95 8.64 0.93
C SER A 55 19.94 8.47 2.07
N TRP A 56 18.83 9.22 2.06
CA TRP A 56 17.81 9.17 3.11
C TRP A 56 16.40 9.54 2.60
N LEU A 57 15.37 9.06 3.29
CA LEU A 57 13.97 9.42 3.02
C LEU A 57 13.54 10.61 3.89
N HIS A 58 12.97 11.63 3.26
CA HIS A 58 12.41 12.80 3.93
C HIS A 58 10.88 12.84 3.75
N PHE A 59 10.13 12.48 4.78
CA PHE A 59 8.67 12.59 4.77
C PHE A 59 8.25 14.00 5.18
N THR A 60 7.64 14.76 4.28
CA THR A 60 7.13 16.13 4.55
C THR A 60 5.87 16.44 3.73
N ASN A 61 5.03 17.37 4.16
CA ASN A 61 3.85 17.87 3.42
C ASN A 61 3.66 19.37 3.74
N PRO A 62 4.60 20.23 3.32
CA PRO A 62 4.61 21.64 3.71
C PRO A 62 3.42 22.43 3.12
N GLN A 63 2.89 21.97 1.98
CA GLN A 63 1.73 22.56 1.31
C GLN A 63 0.39 22.10 1.90
N LYS A 64 0.39 21.15 2.84
CA LYS A 64 -0.80 20.58 3.49
C LYS A 64 -1.78 19.99 2.46
N GLU A 65 -1.23 19.31 1.45
CA GLU A 65 -1.97 18.57 0.42
C GLU A 65 -2.95 17.59 1.11
N ARG A 66 -4.22 17.62 0.70
CA ARG A 66 -5.29 16.80 1.28
C ARG A 66 -5.52 15.53 0.48
N ASP A 67 -5.86 15.70 -0.80
CA ASP A 67 -6.06 14.66 -1.79
C ASP A 67 -4.96 13.60 -1.71
N CYS A 68 -5.26 12.33 -2.00
CA CYS A 68 -4.21 11.31 -2.01
C CYS A 68 -3.30 11.42 -3.25
N THR A 69 -2.37 12.37 -3.17
CA THR A 69 -1.19 12.53 -4.00
C THR A 69 0.04 11.98 -3.26
N HIS A 70 0.92 11.31 -3.99
CA HIS A 70 2.29 11.10 -3.54
C HIS A 70 3.26 11.68 -4.56
N GLN A 71 4.27 12.39 -4.08
CA GLN A 71 5.32 12.97 -4.92
C GLN A 71 6.67 12.48 -4.43
N LEU A 72 7.54 12.15 -5.38
CA LEU A 72 8.94 11.83 -5.12
C LEU A 72 9.84 12.83 -5.83
N GLN A 73 10.76 13.40 -5.07
CA GLN A 73 11.78 14.31 -5.58
C GLN A 73 13.13 13.88 -5.03
N VAL A 74 14.04 13.46 -5.91
CA VAL A 74 15.45 13.27 -5.54
C VAL A 74 16.13 14.62 -5.68
N ARG A 75 16.64 15.16 -4.56
CA ARG A 75 17.38 16.43 -4.54
C ARG A 75 18.90 16.17 -4.59
N GLU A 76 19.68 17.25 -4.56
CA GLU A 76 21.12 17.14 -4.29
C GLU A 76 21.36 16.32 -3.01
N TYR A 77 22.51 15.65 -2.93
CA TYR A 77 22.94 14.88 -1.76
C TYR A 77 22.07 13.65 -1.44
N GLU A 78 21.43 13.06 -2.46
CA GLU A 78 20.66 11.81 -2.36
C GLU A 78 19.47 11.85 -1.35
N GLU A 79 18.99 13.06 -1.02
CA GLU A 79 17.72 13.26 -0.30
C GLU A 79 16.55 12.84 -1.21
N VAL A 80 15.77 11.86 -0.76
CA VAL A 80 14.53 11.43 -1.43
C VAL A 80 13.34 11.97 -0.63
N ILE A 81 12.76 13.06 -1.13
CA ILE A 81 11.55 13.64 -0.52
C ILE A 81 10.35 12.80 -0.90
N VAL A 82 9.58 12.42 0.12
CA VAL A 82 8.30 11.69 0.02
C VAL A 82 7.20 12.59 0.57
N THR A 83 6.44 13.20 -0.33
CA THR A 83 5.23 13.95 0.05
C THR A 83 4.02 13.02 0.00
N LEU A 84 3.21 13.03 1.07
CA LEU A 84 1.97 12.25 1.21
C LEU A 84 0.83 13.20 1.58
N GLY A 85 -0.19 13.30 0.72
CA GLY A 85 -1.42 13.99 1.07
C GLY A 85 -2.15 13.29 2.23
N PHE A 86 -2.95 14.04 3.01
CA PHE A 86 -3.61 13.50 4.22
C PHE A 86 -4.59 12.34 3.96
N GLU A 87 -5.11 12.18 2.75
CA GLU A 87 -5.92 11.03 2.34
C GLU A 87 -5.09 9.79 1.97
N CYS A 88 -3.78 9.91 1.76
CA CYS A 88 -2.89 8.75 1.54
C CYS A 88 -2.54 7.97 2.81
N MET A 89 -3.19 8.25 3.95
CA MET A 89 -2.88 7.61 5.24
C MET A 89 -3.44 6.18 5.41
N LEU A 90 -3.84 5.54 4.30
CA LEU A 90 -4.11 4.10 4.22
C LEU A 90 -2.79 3.33 4.10
N HIS A 91 -2.69 2.19 4.78
CA HIS A 91 -1.48 1.37 4.83
C HIS A 91 -0.95 0.98 3.43
N THR A 92 -1.85 0.66 2.49
CA THR A 92 -1.56 0.36 1.08
C THR A 92 -0.90 1.52 0.36
N ASN A 93 -1.42 2.74 0.52
CA ASN A 93 -0.97 3.93 -0.21
C ASN A 93 0.42 4.37 0.29
N ILE A 94 0.65 4.26 1.61
CA ILE A 94 1.97 4.47 2.20
C ILE A 94 2.97 3.40 1.70
N MET A 95 2.58 2.11 1.64
CA MET A 95 3.46 1.06 1.08
C MET A 95 3.79 1.30 -0.40
N HIS A 96 2.81 1.69 -1.22
CA HIS A 96 3.01 2.03 -2.63
C HIS A 96 4.02 3.18 -2.79
N SER A 97 3.84 4.25 -2.01
CA SER A 97 4.77 5.40 -1.99
C SER A 97 6.18 5.02 -1.51
N LEU A 98 6.29 4.14 -0.50
CA LEU A 98 7.56 3.60 -0.02
C LEU A 98 8.28 2.76 -1.08
N LEU A 99 7.56 1.90 -1.80
CA LEU A 99 8.14 1.10 -2.88
C LEU A 99 8.67 1.99 -4.01
N HIS A 100 7.94 3.05 -4.39
CA HIS A 100 8.50 4.04 -5.31
C HIS A 100 9.77 4.71 -4.77
N ALA A 101 9.80 5.09 -3.49
CA ALA A 101 10.99 5.69 -2.86
C ALA A 101 12.20 4.71 -2.83
N LEU A 102 11.93 3.40 -2.82
CA LEU A 102 12.94 2.34 -2.94
C LEU A 102 13.37 2.06 -4.40
N GLY A 103 12.73 2.68 -5.40
CA GLY A 103 13.08 2.56 -6.83
C GLY A 103 12.22 1.59 -7.64
N PHE A 104 11.08 1.13 -7.10
CA PHE A 104 10.08 0.37 -7.85
C PHE A 104 9.14 1.30 -8.64
N ASN A 105 8.62 0.82 -9.75
CA ASN A 105 7.74 1.60 -10.63
C ASN A 105 6.38 0.93 -10.70
N ASP A 106 5.39 1.64 -11.20
CA ASP A 106 4.05 1.08 -11.37
C ASP A 106 4.11 -0.14 -12.27
N GLU A 107 3.40 -1.19 -11.90
CA GLU A 107 3.42 -2.45 -12.64
C GLU A 107 2.88 -2.25 -14.06
N VAL A 108 1.99 -1.28 -14.26
CA VAL A 108 1.51 -0.87 -15.59
C VAL A 108 2.59 -0.27 -16.49
N THR A 109 3.80 0.01 -16.00
CA THR A 109 4.96 0.43 -16.81
C THR A 109 5.88 -0.74 -17.21
N HIS A 110 5.62 -1.95 -16.72
CA HIS A 110 6.47 -3.13 -16.93
C HIS A 110 6.72 -3.41 -18.42
N PRO A 111 7.99 -3.67 -18.86
CA PRO A 111 8.34 -3.83 -20.27
C PRO A 111 7.64 -4.98 -21.02
N HIS A 112 6.95 -5.89 -20.31
CA HIS A 112 6.23 -7.02 -20.89
C HIS A 112 4.74 -7.05 -20.53
N ARG A 113 4.20 -5.97 -19.96
CA ARG A 113 2.78 -5.86 -19.57
C ARG A 113 1.81 -6.17 -20.73
N ASP A 114 2.18 -5.87 -21.98
CA ASP A 114 1.31 -5.97 -23.15
C ASP A 114 1.02 -7.45 -23.53
N LYS A 115 1.66 -8.41 -22.84
CA LYS A 115 1.31 -9.85 -22.86
C LYS A 115 0.13 -10.18 -21.92
N TYR A 116 -0.14 -9.32 -20.95
CA TYR A 116 -1.09 -9.53 -19.85
C TYR A 116 -2.27 -8.56 -19.92
N ILE A 117 -2.02 -7.27 -20.22
CA ILE A 117 -3.01 -6.20 -20.23
C ILE A 117 -3.00 -5.40 -21.54
N ARG A 118 -4.10 -4.68 -21.79
CA ARG A 118 -4.21 -3.66 -22.84
C ARG A 118 -4.59 -2.33 -22.19
N ILE A 119 -3.88 -1.26 -22.56
CA ILE A 119 -4.24 0.11 -22.18
C ILE A 119 -5.28 0.65 -23.17
N LEU A 120 -6.41 1.13 -22.64
CA LEU A 120 -7.50 1.75 -23.38
C LEU A 120 -7.35 3.28 -23.33
N TRP A 121 -6.45 3.79 -24.17
CA TRP A 121 -6.03 5.20 -24.20
C TRP A 121 -7.18 6.19 -24.44
N GLU A 122 -8.23 5.74 -25.13
CA GLU A 122 -9.46 6.48 -25.42
C GLU A 122 -10.29 6.79 -24.17
N ASN A 123 -10.27 5.91 -23.16
CA ASN A 123 -10.97 6.10 -21.89
C ASN A 123 -10.14 6.89 -20.86
N MET A 124 -8.87 7.19 -21.16
CA MET A 124 -7.93 7.80 -20.22
C MET A 124 -7.78 9.30 -20.43
N GLN A 125 -7.84 10.07 -19.35
CA GLN A 125 -7.57 11.52 -19.37
C GLN A 125 -6.15 11.79 -19.93
N PRO A 126 -5.98 12.64 -20.97
CA PRO A 126 -4.70 12.79 -21.67
C PRO A 126 -3.50 13.15 -20.78
N LYS A 127 -3.71 13.94 -19.73
CA LYS A 127 -2.67 14.35 -18.77
C LYS A 127 -2.00 13.19 -18.01
N TYR A 128 -2.67 12.05 -17.85
CA TYR A 128 -2.15 10.90 -17.10
C TYR A 128 -1.55 9.79 -17.99
N ARG A 129 -1.68 9.91 -19.32
CA ARG A 129 -1.08 8.94 -20.26
C ARG A 129 0.44 8.70 -20.07
N PRO A 130 1.27 9.70 -19.68
CA PRO A 130 2.68 9.47 -19.37
C PRO A 130 2.94 8.41 -18.28
N LEU A 131 2.02 8.25 -17.31
CA LEU A 131 2.14 7.24 -16.23
C LEU A 131 2.03 5.79 -16.74
N PHE A 132 1.58 5.60 -17.98
CA PHE A 132 1.42 4.30 -18.63
C PHE A 132 2.42 4.09 -19.77
N LEU A 133 3.51 4.86 -19.85
CA LEU A 133 4.58 4.58 -20.79
C LEU A 133 5.42 3.40 -20.28
N MET A 134 5.82 2.49 -21.17
CA MET A 134 6.67 1.37 -20.77
C MET A 134 8.06 1.86 -20.37
N GLN A 135 8.62 1.24 -19.33
CA GLN A 135 10.04 1.37 -19.04
C GLN A 135 10.85 0.75 -20.19
N THR A 136 12.03 1.29 -20.45
CA THR A 136 12.98 0.64 -21.36
C THR A 136 13.45 -0.68 -20.73
N ALA A 137 13.44 -1.76 -21.51
CA ALA A 137 13.79 -3.11 -21.02
C ALA A 137 15.26 -3.27 -20.58
N ASN A 138 16.08 -2.24 -20.79
CA ASN A 138 17.54 -2.26 -20.62
C ASN A 138 18.01 -1.43 -19.41
N GLU A 139 17.20 -1.26 -18.35
CA GLU A 139 17.72 -0.71 -17.08
C GLU A 139 18.66 -1.75 -16.44
N PRO A 140 19.98 -1.51 -16.39
CA PRO A 140 20.90 -2.47 -15.79
C PRO A 140 20.59 -2.63 -14.30
N ASN A 141 20.65 -3.87 -13.81
CA ASN A 141 20.46 -4.27 -12.41
C ASN A 141 19.01 -4.41 -11.89
N ARG A 142 17.95 -4.28 -12.70
CA ARG A 142 16.62 -4.78 -12.25
C ARG A 142 16.52 -6.30 -12.43
N PRO A 143 16.11 -7.06 -11.40
CA PRO A 143 15.86 -8.49 -11.54
C PRO A 143 14.67 -8.74 -12.47
N VAL A 144 14.82 -9.70 -13.38
CA VAL A 144 13.74 -10.12 -14.29
C VAL A 144 12.70 -10.92 -13.48
N VAL A 145 11.66 -10.23 -13.03
CA VAL A 145 10.47 -10.83 -12.40
C VAL A 145 9.29 -10.64 -13.34
N GLU A 146 8.38 -11.61 -13.34
CA GLU A 146 7.16 -11.58 -14.14
C GLU A 146 6.21 -10.44 -13.74
N TYR A 147 5.27 -10.19 -14.64
CA TYR A 147 4.20 -9.21 -14.47
C TYR A 147 3.25 -9.63 -13.35
N ASP A 148 2.93 -8.70 -12.45
CA ASP A 148 2.10 -8.99 -11.28
C ASP A 148 0.76 -8.22 -11.27
N PRO A 149 -0.34 -8.83 -11.75
CA PRO A 149 -1.66 -8.20 -11.77
C PRO A 149 -2.26 -7.95 -10.37
N GLN A 150 -1.60 -8.40 -9.29
CA GLN A 150 -2.02 -8.20 -7.90
C GLN A 150 -1.04 -7.35 -7.08
N SER A 151 -0.01 -6.77 -7.72
CA SER A 151 0.96 -5.92 -7.06
C SER A 151 0.31 -4.72 -6.39
N VAL A 152 0.83 -4.29 -5.24
CA VAL A 152 0.48 -2.98 -4.67
C VAL A 152 0.91 -1.82 -5.60
N MET A 153 1.84 -2.06 -6.53
CA MET A 153 2.25 -1.13 -7.60
C MET A 153 1.34 -1.18 -8.83
N HIS A 154 0.29 -2.00 -8.85
CA HIS A 154 -0.64 -2.06 -9.96
C HIS A 154 -1.80 -1.06 -9.77
N PHE A 155 -2.10 -0.27 -10.80
CA PHE A 155 -3.28 0.59 -10.82
C PHE A 155 -4.58 -0.23 -10.96
N HIS A 156 -5.70 0.28 -10.45
CA HIS A 156 -6.99 -0.38 -10.68
C HIS A 156 -7.48 -0.23 -12.14
N ASP A 157 -8.43 -1.07 -12.55
CA ASP A 157 -8.99 -1.18 -13.91
C ASP A 157 -9.43 0.14 -14.57
N ARG A 158 -9.92 1.09 -13.78
CA ARG A 158 -10.45 2.41 -14.19
C ARG A 158 -9.55 3.59 -13.84
N ALA A 159 -8.28 3.35 -13.48
CA ALA A 159 -7.39 4.41 -13.04
C ALA A 159 -7.28 5.52 -14.10
N PHE A 160 -7.46 6.77 -13.67
CA PHE A 160 -7.40 7.96 -14.53
C PHE A 160 -8.42 8.01 -15.69
N SER A 161 -9.54 7.29 -15.55
CA SER A 161 -10.64 7.30 -16.51
C SER A 161 -11.26 8.70 -16.68
N VAL A 162 -11.75 8.99 -17.89
CA VAL A 162 -12.46 10.24 -18.25
C VAL A 162 -13.99 10.05 -18.28
N ASN A 163 -14.44 8.81 -18.42
CA ASN A 163 -15.84 8.43 -18.64
C ASN A 163 -16.37 7.39 -17.65
N GLY A 164 -15.54 6.94 -16.69
CA GLY A 164 -15.87 5.90 -15.72
C GLY A 164 -15.66 4.47 -16.23
N GLU A 165 -15.37 4.31 -17.52
CA GLU A 165 -15.02 3.03 -18.14
C GLU A 165 -13.57 2.62 -17.82
N ALA A 166 -13.27 1.34 -18.05
CA ALA A 166 -11.94 0.79 -17.82
C ALA A 166 -10.87 1.45 -18.71
N THR A 167 -9.71 1.73 -18.13
CA THR A 167 -8.49 2.19 -18.81
C THR A 167 -7.47 1.06 -18.96
N ILE A 168 -7.63 -0.04 -18.21
CA ILE A 168 -6.81 -1.26 -18.27
C ILE A 168 -7.73 -2.47 -18.45
N ALA A 169 -7.53 -3.23 -19.52
CA ALA A 169 -8.26 -4.48 -19.78
C ALA A 169 -7.34 -5.71 -19.71
N PRO A 170 -7.72 -6.80 -19.02
CA PRO A 170 -6.96 -8.05 -19.04
C PRO A 170 -7.06 -8.75 -20.40
N LEU A 171 -5.95 -9.35 -20.85
CA LEU A 171 -5.87 -10.20 -22.04
C LEU A 171 -6.03 -11.69 -21.71
N ILE A 172 -5.76 -12.08 -20.46
CA ILE A 172 -5.87 -13.46 -19.97
C ILE A 172 -7.26 -13.69 -19.37
N PRO A 173 -8.05 -14.68 -19.85
CA PRO A 173 -9.36 -15.00 -19.29
C PRO A 173 -9.29 -15.32 -17.78
N GLY A 174 -10.18 -14.70 -17.00
CA GLY A 174 -10.24 -14.89 -15.54
C GLY A 174 -9.22 -14.06 -14.74
N MET A 175 -8.30 -13.32 -15.38
CA MET A 175 -7.40 -12.42 -14.67
C MET A 175 -8.15 -11.18 -14.19
N ILE A 176 -8.05 -10.89 -12.89
CA ILE A 176 -8.66 -9.72 -12.25
C ILE A 176 -7.61 -8.61 -12.14
N ILE A 177 -7.94 -7.43 -12.66
CA ILE A 177 -7.13 -6.22 -12.49
C ILE A 177 -7.70 -5.39 -11.33
N ARG A 178 -6.91 -5.22 -10.27
CA ARG A 178 -7.21 -4.36 -9.12
C ARG A 178 -5.89 -3.88 -8.51
N SER A 179 -5.93 -2.79 -7.75
CA SER A 179 -4.78 -2.42 -6.94
C SER A 179 -4.63 -3.40 -5.76
N GLY A 180 -3.39 -3.78 -5.44
CA GLY A 180 -3.10 -4.74 -4.37
C GLY A 180 -3.46 -4.22 -2.98
N ASP A 181 -4.15 -5.05 -2.18
CA ASP A 181 -4.51 -4.74 -0.79
C ASP A 181 -3.34 -4.93 0.22
N LYS A 182 -2.22 -5.47 -0.26
CA LYS A 182 -0.98 -5.76 0.47
C LYS A 182 0.14 -6.07 -0.52
N LEU A 183 1.37 -6.15 -0.03
CA LEU A 183 2.48 -6.73 -0.79
C LEU A 183 2.14 -8.15 -1.27
N SER A 184 2.11 -8.34 -2.59
CA SER A 184 1.89 -9.64 -3.24
C SER A 184 3.06 -10.61 -2.95
N GLN A 185 3.04 -11.82 -3.53
CA GLN A 185 4.24 -12.68 -3.48
C GLN A 185 5.37 -12.15 -4.37
N LEU A 186 5.04 -11.60 -5.55
CA LEU A 186 6.02 -11.07 -6.49
C LEU A 186 6.60 -9.73 -6.04
N ASP A 187 5.84 -8.87 -5.34
CA ASP A 187 6.36 -7.66 -4.69
C ASP A 187 7.49 -8.00 -3.72
N LYS A 188 7.29 -9.02 -2.88
CA LYS A 188 8.27 -9.49 -1.89
C LYS A 188 9.48 -10.14 -2.57
N MET A 189 9.28 -10.85 -3.68
CA MET A 189 10.35 -11.42 -4.48
C MET A 189 11.19 -10.32 -5.15
N LYS A 190 10.53 -9.31 -5.76
CA LYS A 190 11.16 -8.11 -6.36
C LYS A 190 12.00 -7.37 -5.32
N LEU A 191 11.44 -7.08 -4.14
CA LEU A 191 12.15 -6.48 -3.00
C LEU A 191 13.41 -7.27 -2.62
N LYS A 192 13.28 -8.57 -2.37
CA LYS A 192 14.41 -9.42 -1.98
C LYS A 192 15.49 -9.43 -3.05
N LEU A 193 15.14 -9.73 -4.30
CA LEU A 193 16.12 -9.83 -5.40
C LEU A 193 16.85 -8.51 -5.65
N TYR A 194 16.14 -7.37 -5.61
CA TYR A 194 16.73 -6.06 -5.84
C TYR A 194 17.75 -5.68 -4.75
N PHE A 195 17.47 -6.00 -3.49
CA PHE A 195 18.33 -5.64 -2.35
C PHE A 195 19.30 -6.73 -1.86
N THR A 196 19.25 -7.95 -2.42
CA THR A 196 20.09 -9.08 -1.98
C THR A 196 21.57 -8.73 -1.95
N HIS A 197 22.09 -8.06 -2.99
CA HIS A 197 23.50 -7.70 -3.05
C HIS A 197 23.92 -6.74 -1.93
N GLU A 198 23.12 -5.72 -1.63
CA GLU A 198 23.44 -4.74 -0.58
C GLU A 198 23.31 -5.36 0.81
N CYS A 199 22.24 -6.11 1.06
CA CYS A 199 22.04 -6.80 2.34
C CYS A 199 23.13 -7.85 2.64
N ASN A 200 23.66 -8.53 1.62
CA ASN A 200 24.73 -9.53 1.78
C ASN A 200 26.10 -8.93 2.11
N LYS A 201 26.28 -7.61 2.08
CA LYS A 201 27.51 -6.94 2.53
C LYS A 201 27.60 -6.81 4.05
N ARG A 202 26.50 -7.04 4.78
CA ARG A 202 26.47 -6.93 6.25
C ARG A 202 27.41 -7.95 6.88
N THR A 203 28.27 -7.46 7.76
CA THR A 203 29.11 -8.25 8.66
C THR A 203 28.28 -8.97 9.72
N VAL A 204 28.88 -9.95 10.39
CA VAL A 204 28.21 -10.67 11.50
C VAL A 204 27.93 -9.70 12.66
N GLU A 205 28.84 -8.76 12.89
CA GLU A 205 28.74 -7.72 13.90
C GLU A 205 27.54 -6.79 13.65
N GLU A 206 27.38 -6.29 12.42
CA GLU A 206 26.22 -5.45 12.03
C GLU A 206 24.89 -6.20 12.14
N LEU A 207 24.88 -7.50 11.80
CA LEU A 207 23.70 -8.35 11.98
C LEU A 207 23.35 -8.54 13.48
N ILE A 208 24.36 -8.72 14.34
CA ILE A 208 24.17 -8.83 15.80
C ILE A 208 23.65 -7.50 16.37
N ASP A 209 24.20 -6.35 15.94
CA ASP A 209 23.77 -5.04 16.42
C ASP A 209 22.33 -4.72 15.99
N ALA A 210 21.95 -5.03 14.75
CA ALA A 210 20.56 -4.95 14.30
C ALA A 210 19.62 -5.84 15.15
N CYS A 211 20.03 -7.08 15.45
CA CYS A 211 19.27 -7.96 16.34
C CYS A 211 19.15 -7.41 17.77
N ARG A 212 20.22 -6.83 18.34
CA ARG A 212 20.16 -6.20 19.67
C ARG A 212 19.19 -5.02 19.69
N ASN A 213 19.19 -4.17 18.67
CA ASN A 213 18.28 -3.03 18.58
C ASN A 213 16.80 -3.46 18.51
N ILE A 214 16.48 -4.53 17.77
CA ILE A 214 15.11 -5.11 17.73
C ILE A 214 14.68 -5.62 19.11
N LEU A 215 15.56 -6.33 19.83
CA LEU A 215 15.27 -6.80 21.19
C LEU A 215 15.05 -5.62 22.15
N LEU A 216 15.87 -4.57 22.05
CA LEU A 216 15.72 -3.36 22.86
C LEU A 216 14.40 -2.62 22.55
N GLU A 217 14.04 -2.40 21.28
CA GLU A 217 12.74 -1.81 20.90
C GLU A 217 11.57 -2.58 21.55
N ASN A 218 11.59 -3.92 21.47
CA ASN A 218 10.54 -4.77 22.05
C ASN A 218 10.48 -4.65 23.58
N THR A 219 11.61 -4.57 24.29
CA THR A 219 11.61 -4.37 25.74
C THR A 219 11.15 -2.97 26.17
N VAL A 220 11.39 -1.94 25.35
CA VAL A 220 10.88 -0.58 25.61
C VAL A 220 9.39 -0.48 25.33
N ALA A 221 8.90 -1.12 24.26
CA ALA A 221 7.47 -1.22 23.95
C ALA A 221 6.69 -1.96 25.05
N GLY A 222 7.24 -3.08 25.57
CA GLY A 222 6.67 -3.79 26.72
C GLY A 222 6.56 -2.89 27.96
N ARG A 223 7.65 -2.19 28.33
CA ARG A 223 7.64 -1.24 29.46
C ARG A 223 6.69 -0.05 29.27
N GLN A 224 6.31 0.30 28.04
CA GLN A 224 5.29 1.33 27.79
C GLN A 224 3.86 0.79 28.02
N GLN A 225 3.59 -0.49 27.71
CA GLN A 225 2.33 -1.14 28.09
C GLN A 225 2.21 -1.29 29.61
N ASP A 226 3.28 -1.71 30.29
CA ASP A 226 3.29 -1.85 31.75
C ASP A 226 3.03 -0.50 32.46
N LYS A 227 3.63 0.60 31.95
CA LYS A 227 3.40 1.94 32.51
C LYS A 227 1.94 2.41 32.35
N ASN A 228 1.31 2.14 31.22
CA ASN A 228 -0.09 2.50 31.01
C ASN A 228 -1.03 1.74 31.96
N ASN A 229 -0.72 0.48 32.29
CA ASN A 229 -1.46 -0.28 33.31
C ASN A 229 -1.12 0.14 34.74
N SER A 230 0.07 0.68 35.02
CA SER A 230 0.49 1.10 36.37
C SER A 230 -0.19 2.37 36.89
N THR A 231 -0.78 3.19 36.02
CA THR A 231 -1.37 4.48 36.40
C THR A 231 -2.79 4.37 36.99
N TYR A 232 -3.41 3.19 36.97
CA TYR A 232 -4.80 3.00 37.43
C TYR A 232 -4.96 2.54 38.89
N ASN A 233 -3.87 2.21 39.59
CA ASN A 233 -3.92 1.60 40.94
C ASN A 233 -3.11 2.37 42.00
N ARG A 234 -3.24 3.70 42.07
CA ARG A 234 -2.68 4.49 43.19
C ARG A 234 -3.43 5.81 43.48
N ALA A 235 -4.67 5.70 43.96
CA ALA A 235 -5.36 6.78 44.68
C ALA A 235 -6.52 6.23 45.53
N THR A 236 -6.27 5.99 46.82
CA THR A 236 -7.27 5.82 47.90
C THR A 236 -6.63 6.30 49.21
N ASP A 237 -7.47 6.70 50.17
CA ASP A 237 -7.15 7.21 51.53
C ASP A 237 -6.52 8.63 51.51
N GLU A 238 -7.02 9.72 52.11
CA GLU A 238 -8.06 10.10 53.11
C GLU A 238 -8.50 11.58 52.82
N ASP A 239 -9.65 12.18 53.20
CA ASP A 239 -10.99 11.72 53.63
C ASP A 239 -12.00 12.93 53.65
N ASP A 240 -13.33 12.69 53.71
CA ASP A 240 -14.50 13.54 54.12
C ASP A 240 -14.75 14.98 53.53
N THR A 241 -15.96 15.48 53.22
CA THR A 241 -17.34 15.21 53.73
C THR A 241 -18.53 15.35 52.73
N GLU A 242 -19.65 14.70 53.09
CA GLU A 242 -21.09 15.00 52.83
C GLU A 242 -21.83 14.82 51.47
N LYS A 243 -22.79 13.87 51.50
CA LYS A 243 -24.19 13.85 50.94
C LYS A 243 -24.40 14.10 49.43
N ASP A 244 -25.32 13.42 48.73
CA ASP A 244 -26.61 12.82 49.12
C ASP A 244 -26.96 11.57 48.27
N SER A 245 -28.03 10.88 48.68
CA SER A 245 -28.62 9.61 48.28
C SER A 245 -28.86 9.28 46.79
N GLY A 246 -28.59 8.00 46.47
CA GLY A 246 -29.08 7.31 45.26
C GLY A 246 -28.85 5.78 45.41
N LYS A 247 -29.91 4.98 45.44
CA LYS A 247 -29.83 3.53 45.76
C LYS A 247 -29.31 2.66 44.60
N TYR A 248 -28.65 1.58 45.00
CA TYR A 248 -28.16 0.46 44.17
C TYR A 248 -29.28 -0.51 43.77
N GLU A 249 -29.08 -1.20 42.62
CA GLU A 249 -29.05 -2.67 42.42
C GLU A 249 -28.93 -2.87 40.88
N SER A 250 -27.81 -3.28 40.27
CA SER A 250 -26.97 -4.49 40.38
C SER A 250 -27.62 -5.78 39.87
N GLU A 251 -27.24 -6.20 38.65
CA GLU A 251 -27.31 -7.61 38.22
C GLU A 251 -26.14 -7.91 37.25
N GLN A 252 -25.63 -9.14 37.30
CA GLN A 252 -24.40 -9.57 36.61
C GLN A 252 -24.72 -10.24 35.28
N ALA A 253 -23.90 -10.05 34.24
CA ALA A 253 -23.78 -11.00 33.12
C ALA A 253 -22.47 -10.82 32.32
N ASP A 254 -21.63 -11.86 32.42
CA ASP A 254 -20.67 -12.45 31.47
C ASP A 254 -19.97 -11.69 30.33
N GLU A 255 -18.69 -12.07 30.19
CA GLU A 255 -17.68 -11.59 29.25
C GLU A 255 -17.71 -12.37 27.91
N SER A 256 -18.63 -12.03 26.99
CA SER A 256 -18.58 -12.60 25.62
C SER A 256 -19.36 -11.83 24.52
N ASP A 257 -19.02 -10.58 24.20
CA ASP A 257 -19.41 -10.03 22.87
C ASP A 257 -18.51 -8.90 22.32
N TYR A 258 -17.50 -9.29 21.54
CA TYR A 258 -16.82 -8.40 20.57
C TYR A 258 -16.64 -9.10 19.21
N THR A 259 -17.63 -9.91 18.82
CA THR A 259 -17.69 -10.56 17.49
C THR A 259 -19.07 -10.46 16.87
N ASN A 260 -19.71 -9.29 16.93
CA ASN A 260 -20.91 -9.00 16.13
C ASN A 260 -21.09 -7.51 15.78
N ARG A 261 -20.32 -7.03 14.80
CA ARG A 261 -20.64 -5.76 14.10
C ARG A 261 -20.20 -5.74 12.63
N GLY A 262 -20.49 -6.85 11.94
CA GLY A 262 -20.32 -7.02 10.49
C GLY A 262 -21.60 -7.47 9.76
N ASP A 263 -22.42 -8.31 10.40
CA ASP A 263 -23.45 -9.10 9.70
C ASP A 263 -24.88 -8.54 9.76
N GLN A 264 -25.04 -7.23 9.47
CA GLN A 264 -26.38 -6.62 9.26
C GLN A 264 -26.54 -5.88 7.92
N TYR A 265 -25.58 -6.01 7.00
CA TYR A 265 -25.75 -5.57 5.60
C TYR A 265 -25.81 -6.71 4.57
N ALA A 266 -25.66 -7.97 5.01
CA ALA A 266 -25.63 -9.14 4.12
C ALA A 266 -27.03 -9.74 3.81
N ASP A 267 -27.95 -9.74 4.78
CA ASP A 267 -29.21 -10.51 4.65
C ASP A 267 -30.30 -9.87 3.79
N ASN A 268 -30.23 -8.57 3.51
CA ASN A 268 -31.22 -7.88 2.66
C ASN A 268 -31.01 -8.04 1.14
N ILE A 269 -30.03 -8.85 0.71
CA ILE A 269 -29.79 -9.16 -0.72
C ILE A 269 -30.27 -10.59 -1.07
N SER A 270 -30.30 -11.51 -0.09
CA SER A 270 -30.66 -12.93 -0.31
C SER A 270 -32.12 -13.15 -0.75
N THR A 271 -33.05 -12.29 -0.30
CA THR A 271 -34.48 -12.39 -0.63
C THR A 271 -34.87 -11.73 -1.95
N LYS A 272 -34.00 -10.93 -2.58
CA LYS A 272 -34.34 -10.21 -3.84
C LYS A 272 -33.95 -10.97 -5.11
N VAL A 273 -33.04 -11.95 -5.03
CA VAL A 273 -32.55 -12.73 -6.18
C VAL A 273 -33.46 -13.91 -6.56
N LYS A 274 -34.41 -14.31 -5.69
CA LYS A 274 -35.39 -15.37 -6.00
C LYS A 274 -36.63 -14.90 -6.78
N GLY A 275 -36.79 -13.61 -7.05
CA GLY A 275 -37.93 -13.07 -7.81
C GLY A 275 -37.76 -13.09 -9.33
N ASP A 276 -36.56 -12.80 -9.85
CA ASP A 276 -36.38 -12.43 -11.26
C ASP A 276 -36.06 -13.60 -12.22
N ILE A 277 -35.98 -14.84 -11.71
CA ILE A 277 -35.61 -16.03 -12.52
C ILE A 277 -36.81 -16.62 -13.31
N GLN A 278 -38.05 -16.18 -13.06
CA GLN A 278 -39.22 -16.63 -13.83
C GLN A 278 -39.62 -15.71 -15.01
N SER A 279 -38.93 -14.59 -15.24
CA SER A 279 -39.31 -13.58 -16.25
C SER A 279 -38.23 -13.37 -17.34
N LYS A 280 -37.84 -14.45 -18.05
CA LYS A 280 -37.09 -14.36 -19.33
C LYS A 280 -36.99 -15.67 -20.15
N LYS A 281 -38.09 -16.43 -20.25
CA LYS A 281 -38.28 -17.42 -21.34
C LYS A 281 -39.11 -16.79 -22.46
N GLY A 282 -38.44 -16.18 -23.45
CA GLY A 282 -39.14 -15.58 -24.60
C GLY A 282 -38.33 -14.56 -25.40
N ASN A 283 -37.36 -15.03 -26.19
CA ASN A 283 -36.96 -14.50 -27.52
C ASN A 283 -35.62 -15.12 -27.96
N SER A 284 -35.67 -16.43 -28.23
CA SER A 284 -34.87 -16.99 -29.33
C SER A 284 -35.40 -16.42 -30.67
N TYR A 285 -34.63 -16.52 -31.74
CA TYR A 285 -34.91 -15.95 -33.08
C TYR A 285 -34.73 -14.43 -33.24
N LEU A 286 -33.47 -13.95 -33.28
CA LEU A 286 -33.10 -12.77 -34.12
C LEU A 286 -31.59 -12.59 -34.43
N THR A 287 -30.68 -13.36 -33.81
CA THR A 287 -29.21 -13.15 -33.91
C THR A 287 -28.46 -14.04 -34.91
N GLN A 288 -29.15 -14.72 -35.84
CA GLN A 288 -28.51 -15.59 -36.85
C GLN A 288 -28.38 -14.99 -38.27
N LYS A 289 -28.61 -13.67 -38.45
CA LYS A 289 -28.59 -13.03 -39.78
C LYS A 289 -27.46 -12.03 -40.07
N PHE A 290 -26.50 -11.86 -39.15
CA PHE A 290 -25.39 -10.89 -39.31
C PHE A 290 -23.99 -11.50 -39.51
N ILE A 291 -23.81 -12.82 -39.41
CA ILE A 291 -22.49 -13.47 -39.54
C ILE A 291 -22.09 -13.73 -41.02
N ASN A 292 -23.04 -13.78 -41.95
CA ASN A 292 -22.78 -14.11 -43.38
C ASN A 292 -22.58 -12.90 -44.32
N LYS A 293 -22.07 -11.76 -43.84
CA LYS A 293 -21.81 -10.57 -44.69
C LYS A 293 -20.42 -9.92 -44.56
N SER A 294 -19.43 -10.63 -43.99
CA SER A 294 -18.05 -10.12 -43.88
C SER A 294 -16.95 -11.06 -44.37
N LEU A 295 -17.27 -12.05 -45.22
CA LEU A 295 -16.32 -12.99 -45.84
C LEU A 295 -16.31 -12.91 -47.39
N LYS A 296 -16.53 -11.72 -47.94
CA LYS A 296 -16.31 -11.41 -49.37
C LYS A 296 -15.77 -9.98 -49.54
N LYS A 297 -14.55 -9.72 -49.06
CA LYS A 297 -13.79 -8.52 -49.46
C LYS A 297 -12.27 -8.57 -49.22
N GLU A 298 -11.67 -9.75 -49.36
CA GLU A 298 -10.24 -9.89 -49.64
C GLU A 298 -10.07 -10.66 -50.95
N GLY A 299 -9.77 -9.92 -52.02
CA GLY A 299 -9.51 -10.47 -53.35
C GLY A 299 -8.03 -10.36 -53.64
N ILE A 300 -7.32 -11.48 -53.54
CA ILE A 300 -5.94 -11.60 -54.03
C ILE A 300 -6.00 -12.12 -55.46
N LYS A 301 -5.70 -11.24 -56.42
CA LYS A 301 -4.99 -11.53 -57.67
C LYS A 301 -4.51 -10.23 -58.31
#